data_AF-A0A1Q7F5N9-F1
#
_entry.id   AF-A0A1Q7F5N9-F1
#
_cell.length_a   1.000
_cell.length_b   1.000
_cell.length_c   1.000
_cell.angle_alpha   90.00
_cell.angle_beta   90.00
_cell.angle_gamma   90.00
#
_symmetry.space_group_name_H-M   'P 1'
#
loop_
_entity.id
_entity.type
_entity.pdbx_description
1 polymer ?
#
loop_
_entity_poly.entity_id
_entity_poly.type
_entity_poly.pdbx_seq_one_letter_code
_entity_poly.pdbx_strand_id
1 'polypeptide(L)'
;MFGRLVMYAALLIALGIVVVSACTPQQEAAPSPTPAPSASRPPAATPTVAATATVTARPSALTAPLSTATPGPGNTPAAACPRATGGSPSNQVQLVAVRVAHQPGFDRLVFEFGPSTAPGPFGMPAYAVEVANSLSGASGQPVTITGSALFGTRFQNASTQNPNGTASYTGSTDMKPATPLVKQVRLVEDFERV
;
A
#
# COMPACT_ATOMS: atom_id res chain seq x y z
N MET A 1 -10.13 12.34 58.08
CA MET A 1 -10.49 10.98 57.59
C MET A 1 -11.93 10.85 57.08
N PHE A 2 -12.69 11.93 56.85
CA PHE A 2 -14.07 11.85 56.31
C PHE A 2 -14.21 12.10 54.80
N GLY A 3 -13.15 12.59 54.11
CA GLY A 3 -13.22 12.88 52.66
C GLY A 3 -13.03 11.67 51.74
N ARG A 4 -12.45 10.57 52.23
CA ARG A 4 -12.17 9.38 51.41
C ARG A 4 -13.37 8.44 51.26
N LEU A 5 -14.38 8.53 52.13
CA LEU A 5 -15.55 7.64 52.06
C LEU A 5 -16.55 8.06 50.97
N VAL A 6 -16.61 9.35 50.62
CA VAL A 6 -17.57 9.89 49.63
C VAL A 6 -17.15 9.55 48.19
N MET A 7 -15.85 9.37 47.92
CA MET A 7 -15.36 9.06 46.57
C MET A 7 -15.53 7.59 46.15
N TYR A 8 -15.74 6.66 47.08
CA TYR A 8 -15.99 5.25 46.75
C TYR A 8 -17.46 4.96 46.43
N ALA A 9 -18.39 5.81 46.87
CA ALA A 9 -19.82 5.67 46.57
C ALA A 9 -20.17 6.03 45.12
N ALA A 10 -19.37 6.86 44.45
CA ALA A 10 -19.61 7.26 43.06
C ALA A 10 -19.04 6.26 42.02
N LEU A 11 -18.10 5.39 42.40
CA LEU A 11 -17.45 4.45 41.48
C LEU A 11 -18.27 3.16 41.23
N LEU A 12 -19.29 2.88 42.04
CA LEU A 12 -20.08 1.64 41.96
C LEU A 12 -21.38 1.76 41.15
N ILE A 13 -21.72 2.93 40.59
CA ILE A 13 -22.97 3.14 39.81
C ILE A 13 -22.73 3.23 38.30
N ALA A 14 -21.48 3.19 37.82
CA ALA A 14 -21.18 3.17 36.38
C ALA A 14 -20.89 1.77 35.81
N LEU A 15 -21.16 0.72 36.58
CA LEU A 15 -21.03 -0.69 36.17
C LEU A 15 -22.42 -1.28 35.87
N GLY A 16 -23.09 -0.77 34.84
CA GLY A 16 -24.45 -1.18 34.54
C GLY A 16 -24.86 -0.91 33.10
N ILE A 17 -24.90 -2.00 32.32
CA ILE A 17 -25.78 -2.22 31.16
C ILE A 17 -25.30 -1.61 29.83
N VAL A 18 -24.64 -2.44 28.99
CA VAL A 18 -25.12 -2.67 27.60
C VAL A 18 -24.90 -4.14 27.26
N VAL A 19 -25.99 -4.74 26.79
CA VAL A 19 -26.27 -6.15 26.55
C VAL A 19 -26.18 -6.44 25.05
N VAL A 20 -25.50 -7.54 24.70
CA VAL A 20 -25.75 -8.49 23.57
C VAL A 20 -25.76 -7.96 22.13
N SER A 21 -24.82 -8.45 21.32
CA SER A 21 -25.15 -9.17 20.07
C SER A 21 -23.90 -9.85 19.49
N ALA A 22 -23.81 -11.17 19.65
CA ALA A 22 -22.88 -12.03 18.92
C ALA A 22 -23.59 -13.35 18.60
N CYS A 23 -23.85 -13.60 17.32
CA CYS A 23 -23.80 -14.91 16.67
C CYS A 23 -24.06 -14.74 15.16
N THR A 24 -22.97 -14.84 14.41
CA THR A 24 -22.83 -15.22 12.99
C THR A 24 -23.34 -16.67 12.74
N PRO A 25 -23.43 -17.24 11.50
CA PRO A 25 -22.78 -16.85 10.25
C PRO A 25 -23.64 -16.83 8.97
N GLN A 26 -23.08 -16.16 7.96
CA GLN A 26 -23.52 -16.12 6.57
C GLN A 26 -23.00 -17.37 5.85
N GLN A 27 -23.90 -18.06 5.16
CA GLN A 27 -23.65 -19.34 4.51
C GLN A 27 -22.90 -19.15 3.18
N GLU A 28 -21.81 -19.90 3.08
CA GLU A 28 -20.92 -20.08 1.94
C GLU A 28 -21.68 -20.63 0.72
N ALA A 29 -21.68 -19.88 -0.39
CA ALA A 29 -22.10 -20.38 -1.69
C ALA A 29 -20.86 -20.88 -2.44
N ALA A 30 -20.76 -22.20 -2.60
CA ALA A 30 -19.74 -22.84 -3.43
C ALA A 30 -19.99 -22.58 -4.94
N PRO A 31 -18.95 -22.40 -5.76
CA PRO A 31 -19.09 -22.23 -7.21
C PRO A 31 -19.20 -23.59 -7.95
N SER A 32 -20.06 -23.63 -8.97
CA SER A 32 -20.13 -24.69 -9.98
C SER A 32 -18.88 -24.72 -10.88
N PRO A 33 -18.38 -25.91 -11.27
CA PRO A 33 -17.52 -26.06 -12.44
C PRO A 33 -18.21 -26.86 -13.56
N THR A 34 -18.32 -26.27 -14.75
CA THR A 34 -18.56 -26.91 -16.06
C THR A 34 -18.14 -25.87 -17.12
N PRO A 35 -17.24 -26.17 -18.09
CA PRO A 35 -17.47 -27.21 -19.11
C PRO A 35 -16.27 -28.08 -19.54
N ALA A 36 -16.64 -29.20 -20.16
CA ALA A 36 -15.83 -30.18 -20.89
C ALA A 36 -15.51 -29.70 -22.35
N PRO A 37 -15.18 -30.58 -23.34
CA PRO A 37 -13.90 -31.24 -23.60
C PRO A 37 -13.30 -30.96 -25.01
N SER A 38 -12.06 -31.44 -25.22
CA SER A 38 -11.39 -31.95 -26.44
C SER A 38 -11.82 -31.57 -27.87
N ALA A 39 -10.83 -31.17 -28.69
CA ALA A 39 -10.51 -31.68 -30.05
C ALA A 39 -9.26 -30.90 -30.57
N SER A 40 -8.10 -31.45 -30.96
CA SER A 40 -7.73 -32.50 -31.93
C SER A 40 -8.01 -32.15 -33.40
N ARG A 41 -7.01 -31.60 -34.13
CA ARG A 41 -6.52 -32.10 -35.44
C ARG A 41 -5.37 -31.27 -36.08
N PRO A 42 -4.34 -31.91 -36.68
CA PRO A 42 -3.34 -31.35 -37.63
C PRO A 42 -3.73 -31.72 -39.10
N PRO A 43 -2.90 -31.59 -40.18
CA PRO A 43 -1.68 -30.82 -40.50
C PRO A 43 -1.74 -30.02 -41.85
N ALA A 44 -0.62 -29.35 -42.19
CA ALA A 44 -0.01 -29.13 -43.52
C ALA A 44 -0.76 -28.45 -44.68
N ALA A 45 -0.16 -27.39 -45.22
CA ALA A 45 0.05 -27.19 -46.67
C ALA A 45 1.15 -26.15 -46.93
N THR A 46 2.19 -26.58 -47.66
CA THR A 46 3.15 -25.72 -48.37
C THR A 46 2.53 -25.28 -49.70
N PRO A 47 2.79 -24.06 -50.17
CA PRO A 47 3.37 -23.97 -51.51
C PRO A 47 4.46 -22.90 -51.68
N THR A 48 5.45 -23.31 -52.47
CA THR A 48 6.45 -22.51 -53.21
C THR A 48 5.79 -21.56 -54.21
N VAL A 49 6.17 -20.28 -54.21
CA VAL A 49 6.48 -19.51 -55.46
C VAL A 49 7.47 -18.39 -55.14
N ALA A 50 8.54 -18.31 -55.92
CA ALA A 50 9.52 -17.24 -55.94
C ALA A 50 8.95 -15.98 -56.61
N ALA A 51 9.21 -14.81 -56.03
CA ALA A 51 9.11 -13.54 -56.72
C ALA A 51 10.24 -12.61 -56.25
N THR A 52 11.25 -12.47 -57.10
CA THR A 52 12.29 -11.45 -57.00
C THR A 52 11.67 -10.11 -57.32
N ALA A 53 11.45 -9.28 -56.29
CA ALA A 53 11.10 -7.87 -56.46
C ALA A 53 12.27 -7.01 -55.99
N THR A 54 13.04 -6.51 -56.95
CA THR A 54 14.06 -5.49 -56.74
C THR A 54 13.35 -4.16 -56.48
N VAL A 55 13.09 -3.84 -55.21
CA VAL A 55 12.60 -2.51 -54.81
C VAL A 55 13.78 -1.75 -54.22
N THR A 56 14.25 -0.76 -54.97
CA THR A 56 15.16 0.28 -54.52
C THR A 56 14.54 1.00 -53.32
N ALA A 57 14.94 0.61 -52.11
CA ALA A 57 14.52 1.27 -50.87
C ALA A 57 15.24 2.62 -50.76
N ARG A 58 14.52 3.69 -51.02
CA ARG A 58 14.88 5.04 -50.56
C ARG A 58 14.80 5.04 -49.03
N PRO A 59 15.83 5.46 -48.28
CA PRO A 59 15.71 5.60 -46.84
C PRO A 59 14.84 6.83 -46.54
N SER A 60 13.52 6.64 -46.50
CA SER A 60 12.65 7.55 -45.76
C SER A 60 12.83 7.20 -44.29
N ALA A 61 13.72 7.92 -43.62
CA ALA A 61 13.75 7.98 -42.17
C ALA A 61 12.46 8.66 -41.71
N LEU A 62 11.38 7.88 -41.62
CA LEU A 62 10.15 8.29 -40.98
C LEU A 62 10.45 8.32 -39.48
N THR A 63 10.61 9.52 -38.94
CA THR A 63 10.67 9.75 -37.50
C THR A 63 9.36 9.21 -36.92
N ALA A 64 9.39 8.01 -36.34
CA ALA A 64 8.24 7.45 -35.66
C ALA A 64 7.84 8.45 -34.56
N PRO A 65 6.56 8.85 -34.46
CA PRO A 65 6.12 9.69 -33.36
C PRO A 65 6.43 8.97 -32.05
N LEU A 66 7.10 9.66 -31.13
CA LEU A 66 7.29 9.18 -29.77
C LEU A 66 5.90 8.97 -29.17
N SER A 67 5.49 7.71 -29.05
CA SER A 67 4.30 7.34 -28.29
C SER A 67 4.46 7.83 -26.87
N THR A 68 3.86 8.97 -26.55
CA THR A 68 3.73 9.45 -25.17
C THR A 68 2.83 8.44 -24.47
N ALA A 69 3.44 7.55 -23.68
CA ALA A 69 2.71 6.58 -22.89
C ALA A 69 1.67 7.31 -22.04
N THR A 70 0.41 6.90 -22.16
CA THR A 70 -0.66 7.41 -21.30
C THR A 70 -0.27 7.14 -19.84
N PRO A 71 -0.32 8.15 -18.94
CA PRO A 71 -0.08 7.93 -17.52
C PRO A 71 -1.03 6.86 -17.00
N GLY A 72 -0.48 5.74 -16.54
CA GLY A 72 -1.20 4.61 -15.98
C GLY A 72 -0.44 4.08 -14.76
N PRO A 73 -1.11 3.34 -13.85
CA PRO A 73 -0.47 2.78 -12.66
C PRO A 73 0.82 2.03 -13.01
N GLY A 74 1.94 2.42 -12.39
CA GLY A 74 3.24 1.77 -12.60
C GLY A 74 4.02 2.22 -13.84
N ASN A 75 3.56 3.24 -14.58
CA ASN A 75 4.28 3.80 -15.73
C ASN A 75 5.17 5.02 -15.37
N THR A 76 5.42 5.26 -14.08
CA THR A 76 6.32 6.35 -13.65
C THR A 76 7.76 5.89 -13.87
N PRO A 77 8.57 6.58 -14.70
CA PRO A 77 9.97 6.18 -14.87
C PRO A 77 10.68 6.24 -13.52
N ALA A 78 11.17 5.10 -13.03
CA ALA A 78 11.91 5.03 -11.76
C ALA A 78 13.12 5.99 -11.73
N ALA A 79 13.68 6.32 -12.90
CA ALA A 79 14.75 7.31 -13.06
C ALA A 79 14.36 8.73 -12.61
N ALA A 80 13.06 9.07 -12.61
CA ALA A 80 12.59 10.40 -12.19
C ALA A 80 12.56 10.57 -10.65
N CYS A 81 12.58 9.47 -9.90
CA CYS A 81 12.52 9.49 -8.42
C CYS A 81 13.43 8.40 -7.85
N PRO A 82 14.72 8.72 -7.61
CA PRO A 82 15.65 7.79 -6.97
C PRO A 82 15.13 7.31 -5.62
N ARG A 83 15.47 6.06 -5.27
CA ARG A 83 15.18 5.49 -3.95
C ARG A 83 15.81 6.37 -2.86
N ALA A 84 15.00 6.78 -1.90
CA ALA A 84 15.45 7.52 -0.73
C ALA A 84 15.53 6.59 0.47
N THR A 85 16.66 6.61 1.18
CA THR A 85 16.85 5.86 2.43
C THR A 85 17.47 6.74 3.49
N GLY A 86 17.36 6.33 4.76
CA GLY A 86 17.96 7.06 5.87
C GLY A 86 17.56 6.45 7.21
N GLY A 87 17.80 7.20 8.30
CA GLY A 87 17.52 6.76 9.67
C GLY A 87 18.51 5.72 10.21
N SER A 88 18.16 5.07 11.32
CA SER A 88 18.97 4.00 11.93
C SER A 88 18.14 2.75 12.16
N PRO A 89 18.67 1.54 11.83
CA PRO A 89 18.00 0.28 12.13
C PRO A 89 18.01 -0.04 13.64
N SER A 90 18.76 0.70 14.47
CA SER A 90 18.70 0.55 15.93
C SER A 90 17.55 1.32 16.57
N ASN A 91 16.95 2.30 15.88
CA ASN A 91 15.93 3.16 16.47
C ASN A 91 14.59 2.45 16.51
N GLN A 92 13.89 2.55 17.66
CA GLN A 92 12.56 2.01 17.87
C GLN A 92 11.54 3.14 18.03
N VAL A 93 10.45 3.07 17.26
CA VAL A 93 9.41 4.08 17.28
C VAL A 93 7.99 3.51 17.20
N GLN A 94 7.03 4.35 17.51
CA GLN A 94 5.62 4.13 17.20
C GLN A 94 5.16 5.12 16.14
N LEU A 95 4.47 4.65 15.10
CA LEU A 95 3.69 5.55 14.28
C LEU A 95 2.52 6.06 15.12
N VAL A 96 2.36 7.38 15.20
CA VAL A 96 1.28 8.01 15.99
C VAL A 96 0.32 8.83 15.13
N ALA A 97 0.79 9.30 13.97
CA ALA A 97 -0.06 9.99 13.02
C ALA A 97 0.44 9.86 11.59
N VAL A 98 -0.50 9.90 10.65
CA VAL A 98 -0.24 10.07 9.22
C VAL A 98 -1.08 11.26 8.76
N ARG A 99 -0.46 12.21 8.06
CA ARG A 99 -1.13 13.43 7.59
C ARG A 99 -0.82 13.70 6.14
N VAL A 100 -1.83 14.14 5.38
CA VAL A 100 -1.67 14.58 3.99
C VAL A 100 -2.24 15.97 3.84
N ALA A 101 -1.49 16.87 3.20
CA ALA A 101 -1.95 18.22 2.90
C ALA A 101 -1.37 18.72 1.57
N HIS A 102 -2.15 19.51 0.85
CA HIS A 102 -1.67 20.22 -0.33
C HIS A 102 -0.78 21.40 0.07
N GLN A 103 0.27 21.63 -0.70
CA GLN A 103 1.18 22.78 -0.62
C GLN A 103 1.34 23.37 -2.03
N PRO A 104 1.73 24.66 -2.17
CA PRO A 104 2.02 25.22 -3.48
C PRO A 104 3.06 24.38 -4.23
N GLY A 105 2.64 23.75 -5.33
CA GLY A 105 3.49 22.94 -6.20
C GLY A 105 3.70 21.47 -5.78
N PHE A 106 3.21 21.02 -4.62
CA PHE A 106 3.34 19.62 -4.20
C PHE A 106 2.33 19.21 -3.13
N ASP A 107 2.13 17.92 -2.94
CA ASP A 107 1.42 17.40 -1.76
C ASP A 107 2.43 16.88 -0.73
N ARG A 108 2.15 17.09 0.55
CA ARG A 108 2.98 16.62 1.65
C ARG A 108 2.30 15.48 2.39
N LEU A 109 2.93 14.31 2.38
CA LEU A 109 2.62 13.19 3.26
C LEU A 109 3.62 13.19 4.43
N VAL A 110 3.11 13.17 5.66
CA VAL A 110 3.90 13.17 6.89
C VAL A 110 3.55 11.94 7.71
N PHE A 111 4.58 11.20 8.11
CA PHE A 111 4.51 10.15 9.12
C PHE A 111 5.10 10.73 10.42
N GLU A 112 4.33 10.70 11.50
CA GLU A 112 4.79 11.14 12.82
C GLU A 112 5.12 9.95 13.69
N PHE A 113 6.29 10.02 14.32
CA PHE A 113 6.79 8.99 15.20
C PHE A 113 6.87 9.46 16.65
N GLY A 114 6.30 8.66 17.54
CA GLY A 114 6.44 8.78 18.99
C GLY A 114 7.41 7.76 19.57
N PRO A 115 7.82 7.92 20.84
CA PRO A 115 8.67 6.96 21.52
C PRO A 115 8.02 5.59 21.64
N SER A 116 8.82 4.54 21.51
CA SER A 116 8.42 3.16 21.76
C SER A 116 8.87 2.70 23.15
N THR A 117 8.10 1.83 23.79
CA THR A 117 8.54 1.11 25.00
C THR A 117 9.28 -0.19 24.67
N ALA A 118 9.46 -0.52 23.38
CA ALA A 118 10.29 -1.64 22.95
C ALA A 118 11.78 -1.32 23.15
N PRO A 119 12.67 -2.33 23.28
CA PRO A 119 14.10 -2.10 23.47
C PRO A 119 14.75 -1.40 22.27
N GLY A 120 15.29 -0.20 22.50
CA GLY A 120 16.05 0.57 21.50
C GLY A 120 15.96 2.07 21.75
N PRO A 121 16.91 2.87 21.22
CA PRO A 121 16.83 4.32 21.28
C PRO A 121 15.63 4.86 20.48
N PHE A 122 15.07 5.98 20.94
CA PHE A 122 14.14 6.77 20.15
C PHE A 122 14.91 7.61 19.13
N GLY A 123 14.44 7.65 17.88
CA GLY A 123 15.03 8.43 16.79
C GLY A 123 14.39 8.09 15.46
N MET A 124 14.89 8.63 14.35
CA MET A 124 14.35 8.29 13.03
C MET A 124 14.60 6.81 12.70
N PRO A 125 13.57 5.98 12.51
CA PRO A 125 13.74 4.58 12.12
C PRO A 125 14.43 4.48 10.76
N ALA A 126 15.12 3.38 10.49
CA ALA A 126 15.59 3.11 9.14
C ALA A 126 14.40 3.09 8.17
N TYR A 127 14.52 3.74 7.02
CA TYR A 127 13.42 3.83 6.07
C TYR A 127 13.87 3.70 4.62
N ALA A 128 12.92 3.34 3.77
CA ALA A 128 13.05 3.38 2.31
C ALA A 128 11.78 3.95 1.69
N VAL A 129 11.95 4.84 0.71
CA VAL A 129 10.88 5.37 -0.16
C VAL A 129 11.30 5.14 -1.61
N GLU A 130 10.44 4.49 -2.39
CA GLU A 130 10.77 4.10 -3.76
C GLU A 130 9.54 4.07 -4.67
N VAL A 131 9.76 4.31 -5.96
CA VAL A 131 8.73 4.10 -6.98
C VAL A 131 8.45 2.61 -7.10
N ALA A 132 7.17 2.28 -7.26
CA ALA A 132 6.71 0.92 -7.46
C ALA A 132 5.91 0.78 -8.76
N ASN A 133 5.96 -0.39 -9.38
CA ASN A 133 5.11 -0.73 -10.52
C ASN A 133 3.85 -1.49 -10.08
N SER A 134 3.93 -2.13 -8.91
CA SER A 134 2.84 -2.80 -8.22
C SER A 134 3.11 -2.76 -6.71
N LEU A 135 2.06 -2.90 -5.90
CA LEU A 135 2.18 -3.03 -4.45
C LEU A 135 1.63 -4.40 -4.05
N SER A 136 2.24 -5.02 -3.05
CA SER A 136 1.76 -6.28 -2.47
C SER A 136 1.84 -6.21 -0.95
N GLY A 137 0.90 -6.86 -0.27
CA GLY A 137 0.94 -7.00 1.19
C GLY A 137 1.77 -8.20 1.64
N ALA A 138 1.86 -8.40 2.96
CA ALA A 138 2.62 -9.49 3.57
C ALA A 138 2.23 -10.90 3.07
N SER A 139 0.97 -11.10 2.64
CA SER A 139 0.50 -12.36 2.05
C SER A 139 0.91 -12.57 0.58
N GLY A 140 1.67 -11.64 0.00
CA GLY A 140 2.00 -11.60 -1.43
C GLY A 140 0.82 -11.17 -2.31
N GLN A 141 -0.35 -10.90 -1.73
CA GLN A 141 -1.52 -10.48 -2.49
C GLN A 141 -1.36 -9.06 -3.03
N PRO A 142 -1.75 -8.79 -4.29
CA PRO A 142 -1.70 -7.46 -4.86
C PRO A 142 -2.54 -6.47 -4.04
N VAL A 143 -1.99 -5.27 -3.83
CA VAL A 143 -2.68 -4.16 -3.20
C VAL A 143 -3.04 -3.14 -4.26
N THR A 144 -4.33 -2.99 -4.51
CA THR A 144 -4.84 -1.94 -5.38
C THR A 144 -4.92 -0.63 -4.60
N ILE A 145 -4.36 0.43 -5.21
CA ILE A 145 -4.41 1.80 -4.72
C ILE A 145 -4.74 2.74 -5.89
N THR A 146 -5.42 3.84 -5.59
CA THR A 146 -5.80 4.86 -6.57
C THR A 146 -4.58 5.70 -6.94
N GLY A 147 -4.42 5.98 -8.23
CA GLY A 147 -3.33 6.81 -8.76
C GLY A 147 -2.57 6.11 -9.89
N SER A 148 -1.83 6.88 -10.68
CA SER A 148 -1.00 6.37 -11.79
C SER A 148 0.49 6.25 -11.42
N ALA A 149 0.93 6.95 -10.37
CA ALA A 149 2.27 6.84 -9.82
C ALA A 149 2.20 6.15 -8.46
N LEU A 150 2.88 5.02 -8.31
CA LEU A 150 2.86 4.24 -7.07
C LEU A 150 4.20 4.43 -6.35
N PHE A 151 4.11 4.61 -5.03
CA PHE A 151 5.27 4.70 -4.15
C PHE A 151 5.11 3.71 -3.01
N GLY A 152 6.18 2.97 -2.73
CA GLY A 152 6.34 2.19 -1.51
C GLY A 152 7.05 3.03 -0.46
N THR A 153 6.59 2.95 0.80
CA THR A 153 7.29 3.49 1.95
C THR A 153 7.38 2.41 3.01
N ARG A 154 8.58 2.13 3.49
CA ARG A 154 8.85 1.09 4.50
C ARG A 154 9.66 1.71 5.61
N PHE A 155 9.24 1.47 6.85
CA PHE A 155 9.93 1.89 8.06
C PHE A 155 10.29 0.64 8.86
N GLN A 156 11.56 0.53 9.24
CA GLN A 156 12.03 -0.54 10.10
C GLN A 156 11.85 -0.19 11.56
N ASN A 157 11.58 -1.17 12.41
CA ASN A 157 11.44 -0.94 13.85
C ASN A 157 10.38 0.13 14.22
N ALA A 158 9.35 0.25 13.38
CA ALA A 158 8.21 1.14 13.57
C ALA A 158 6.90 0.33 13.55
N SER A 159 5.92 0.71 14.36
CA SER A 159 4.64 -0.01 14.43
C SER A 159 3.48 0.92 14.79
N THR A 160 2.27 0.52 14.43
CA THR A 160 0.99 1.14 14.83
C THR A 160 0.45 0.59 16.16
N GLN A 161 1.16 -0.35 16.78
CA GLN A 161 0.80 -0.97 18.04
C GLN A 161 1.92 -0.84 19.07
N ASN A 162 1.55 -0.43 20.28
CA ASN A 162 2.42 -0.50 21.44
C ASN A 162 2.72 -1.96 21.82
N PRO A 163 3.85 -2.25 22.50
CA PRO A 163 4.18 -3.61 22.95
C PRO A 163 3.14 -4.26 23.87
N ASN A 164 2.28 -3.46 24.52
CA ASN A 164 1.17 -3.95 25.33
C ASN A 164 -0.11 -4.27 24.51
N GLY A 165 -0.04 -4.19 23.17
CA GLY A 165 -1.16 -4.47 22.26
C GLY A 165 -2.14 -3.30 22.05
N THR A 166 -1.91 -2.14 22.67
CA THR A 166 -2.75 -0.96 22.43
C THR A 166 -2.33 -0.24 21.15
N ALA A 167 -3.28 0.30 20.39
CA ALA A 167 -2.96 1.07 19.19
C ALA A 167 -2.20 2.37 19.55
N SER A 168 -1.05 2.58 18.93
CA SER A 168 -0.33 3.86 18.95
C SER A 168 -0.82 4.80 17.84
N TYR A 169 -1.30 4.24 16.73
CA TYR A 169 -1.95 4.97 15.64
C TYR A 169 -3.42 4.59 15.53
N THR A 170 -4.31 5.58 15.61
CA THR A 170 -5.77 5.39 15.56
C THR A 170 -6.43 6.01 14.33
N GLY A 171 -5.63 6.55 13.40
CA GLY A 171 -6.14 7.12 12.16
C GLY A 171 -6.53 6.06 11.13
N SER A 172 -7.09 6.50 9.99
CA SER A 172 -7.48 5.58 8.91
C SER A 172 -6.26 4.87 8.31
N THR A 173 -6.40 3.57 8.04
CA THR A 173 -5.42 2.78 7.27
C THR A 173 -5.65 2.88 5.76
N ASP A 174 -6.74 3.51 5.32
CA ASP A 174 -7.03 3.81 3.92
C ASP A 174 -7.52 5.27 3.81
N MET A 175 -6.60 6.17 3.48
CA MET A 175 -6.89 7.59 3.32
C MET A 175 -7.07 7.93 1.84
N LYS A 176 -8.13 8.67 1.52
CA LYS A 176 -8.38 9.24 0.19
C LYS A 176 -8.48 10.77 0.29
N PRO A 177 -7.35 11.46 0.48
CA PRO A 177 -7.35 12.91 0.65
C PRO A 177 -7.80 13.60 -0.64
N ALA A 178 -8.47 14.75 -0.50
CA ALA A 178 -8.93 15.56 -1.64
C ALA A 178 -7.81 16.46 -2.20
N THR A 179 -6.56 15.95 -2.24
CA THR A 179 -5.42 16.73 -2.73
C THR A 179 -5.15 16.49 -4.22
N PRO A 180 -4.48 17.44 -4.92
CA PRO A 180 -4.28 17.34 -6.36
C PRO A 180 -3.42 16.16 -6.82
N LEU A 181 -2.42 15.73 -6.04
CA LEU A 181 -1.42 14.74 -6.46
C LEU A 181 -1.54 13.39 -5.74
N VAL A 182 -1.66 13.40 -4.40
CA VAL A 182 -1.83 12.18 -3.60
C VAL A 182 -3.29 11.74 -3.66
N LYS A 183 -3.56 10.61 -4.32
CA LYS A 183 -4.93 10.10 -4.50
C LYS A 183 -5.37 9.13 -3.41
N GLN A 184 -4.43 8.38 -2.87
CA GLN A 184 -4.70 7.46 -1.78
C GLN A 184 -3.41 7.15 -1.03
N VAL A 185 -3.51 6.95 0.28
CA VAL A 185 -2.46 6.43 1.14
C VAL A 185 -3.02 5.24 1.88
N ARG A 186 -2.35 4.09 1.78
CA ARG A 186 -2.82 2.86 2.40
C ARG A 186 -1.73 2.28 3.29
N LEU A 187 -2.07 2.00 4.54
CA LEU A 187 -1.25 1.19 5.43
C LEU A 187 -1.54 -0.27 5.06
N VAL A 188 -0.52 -0.92 4.50
CA VAL A 188 -0.65 -2.26 3.93
C VAL A 188 -0.32 -3.33 4.96
N GLU A 189 0.72 -3.10 5.74
CA GLU A 189 1.27 -4.05 6.69
C GLU A 189 1.89 -3.33 7.89
N ASP A 190 1.84 -4.01 9.02
CA ASP A 190 2.57 -3.68 10.25
C ASP A 190 3.09 -5.02 10.78
N PHE A 191 4.27 -5.41 10.28
CA PHE A 191 4.87 -6.71 10.59
C PHE A 191 6.01 -6.53 11.59
N GLU A 192 5.81 -7.05 12.80
CA GLU A 192 6.81 -7.37 13.83
C GLU A 192 7.99 -6.39 14.05
N ARG A 193 7.85 -5.11 13.68
CA ARG A 193 8.92 -4.10 13.82
C ARG A 193 10.22 -4.51 13.08
N VAL A 194 10.16 -5.09 11.87
CA VAL A 194 11.36 -5.46 11.06
C VAL A 194 12.00 -4.31 10.32
#